data_AF-A0A945LES9-F1
#
_entry.id   AF-A0A945LES9-F1
#
_cell.length_a   1.000
_cell.length_b   1.000
_cell.length_c   1.000
_cell.angle_alpha   90.00
_cell.angle_beta   90.00
_cell.angle_gamma   90.00
#
_symmetry.space_group_name_H-M   'P 1'
#
loop_
_entity.id
_entity.type
_entity.pdbx_description
1 polymer ?
#
loop_
_entity_poly.entity_id
_entity_poly.type
_entity_poly.pdbx_seq_one_letter_code
_entity_poly.pdbx_strand_id
1 'polypeptide(L)'
;MSQPSVVITNKPYHETIDFLSPHCSVRSNTGIEIWSDDEMTAQLNSAVAMMAFMPDSVDDRFLVRCPDLKLISCALKGYDNFDLEACSRRGVMVAFVPDLLTIPTAEL
;
A
#
# COMPACT_ATOMS: atom_id res chain seq x y z
N MET A 1 -11.03 21.62 1.05
CA MET A 1 -10.34 20.45 1.65
C MET A 1 -9.45 19.86 0.57
N SER A 2 -8.19 19.56 0.87
CA SER A 2 -7.31 18.84 -0.06
C SER A 2 -7.81 17.41 -0.25
N GLN A 3 -7.69 16.86 -1.46
CA GLN A 3 -7.98 15.44 -1.71
C GLN A 3 -7.01 14.56 -0.91
N PRO A 4 -7.46 13.39 -0.41
CA PRO A 4 -6.56 12.46 0.28
C PRO A 4 -5.47 11.97 -0.67
N SER A 5 -4.23 11.85 -0.16
CA SER A 5 -3.09 11.35 -0.93
C SER A 5 -3.02 9.82 -0.83
N VAL A 6 -2.95 9.14 -1.97
CA VAL A 6 -2.87 7.68 -2.08
C VAL A 6 -1.63 7.31 -2.90
N VAL A 7 -0.83 6.39 -2.38
CA VAL A 7 0.36 5.87 -3.07
C VAL A 7 0.15 4.41 -3.44
N ILE A 8 0.46 4.05 -4.69
CA ILE A 8 0.48 2.67 -5.20
C ILE A 8 1.95 2.31 -5.45
N THR A 9 2.48 1.31 -4.73
CA THR A 9 3.93 1.00 -4.70
C THR A 9 4.43 0.21 -5.90
N ASN A 10 3.54 -0.47 -6.63
CA ASN A 10 3.84 -1.17 -7.88
C ASN A 10 2.91 -0.71 -9.00
N LYS A 11 3.30 -1.01 -10.24
CA LYS A 11 2.52 -0.69 -11.44
C LYS A 11 1.13 -1.37 -11.44
N PRO A 12 0.03 -0.61 -11.31
CA PRO A 12 -1.32 -1.14 -11.45
C PRO A 12 -1.76 -1.13 -12.92
N TYR A 13 -2.95 -1.65 -13.18
CA TYR A 13 -3.67 -1.33 -14.43
C TYR A 13 -4.07 0.14 -14.46
N HIS A 14 -4.13 0.74 -15.65
CA HIS A 14 -4.52 2.15 -15.80
C HIS A 14 -5.93 2.43 -15.26
N GLU A 15 -6.85 1.49 -15.50
CA GLU A 15 -8.24 1.53 -15.02
C GLU A 15 -8.33 1.65 -13.48
N THR A 16 -7.35 1.10 -12.75
CA THR A 16 -7.28 1.25 -11.28
C THR A 16 -6.97 2.69 -10.88
N ILE A 17 -6.07 3.36 -11.61
CA ILE A 17 -5.75 4.77 -11.38
C ILE A 17 -6.96 5.63 -11.74
N ASP A 18 -7.62 5.35 -12.87
CA ASP A 18 -8.81 6.07 -13.32
C ASP A 18 -9.97 5.95 -12.33
N PHE A 19 -10.16 4.77 -11.76
CA PHE A 19 -11.17 4.53 -10.73
C PHE A 19 -10.92 5.34 -9.45
N LEU A 20 -9.67 5.48 -9.03
CA LEU A 20 -9.29 6.17 -7.79
C LEU A 20 -9.20 7.69 -7.93
N SER A 21 -8.80 8.20 -9.10
CA SER A 21 -8.49 9.62 -9.35
C SER A 21 -9.63 10.61 -9.04
N PRO A 22 -10.92 10.28 -9.20
CA PRO A 22 -12.02 11.16 -8.78
C PRO A 22 -12.10 11.38 -7.25
N HIS A 23 -11.57 10.44 -6.47
CA HIS A 23 -11.73 10.41 -5.01
C HIS A 23 -10.47 10.85 -4.25
N CYS A 24 -9.29 10.75 -4.88
CA CYS A 24 -8.01 10.96 -4.22
C CYS A 24 -6.91 11.42 -5.20
N SER A 25 -5.86 12.02 -4.66
CA SER A 25 -4.64 12.30 -5.41
C SER A 25 -3.79 11.04 -5.44
N VAL A 26 -3.76 10.37 -6.60
CA VAL A 26 -3.03 9.11 -6.79
C VAL A 26 -1.61 9.37 -7.24
N ARG A 27 -0.63 8.78 -6.54
CA ARG A 27 0.75 8.62 -6.99
C ARG A 27 1.02 7.14 -7.17
N SER A 28 1.49 6.75 -8.34
CA SER A 28 1.75 5.34 -8.64
C SER A 28 3.20 5.17 -9.06
N ASN A 29 3.84 4.08 -8.59
CA ASN A 29 4.99 3.56 -9.28
C ASN A 29 4.56 3.12 -10.69
N THR A 30 5.22 3.64 -11.72
CA THR A 30 4.95 3.29 -13.13
C THR A 30 5.97 2.30 -13.69
N GLY A 31 7.06 2.07 -12.97
CA GLY A 31 8.13 1.14 -13.31
C GLY A 31 7.85 -0.30 -12.86
N ILE A 32 8.78 -1.19 -13.18
CA ILE A 32 8.77 -2.58 -12.66
C ILE A 32 9.70 -2.72 -11.45
N GLU A 33 10.54 -1.72 -11.23
CA GLU A 33 11.51 -1.65 -10.15
C GLU A 33 10.81 -1.40 -8.82
N ILE A 34 11.21 -2.17 -7.82
CA ILE A 34 10.79 -1.98 -6.44
C ILE A 34 11.56 -0.78 -5.88
N TRP A 35 10.86 0.13 -5.23
CA TRP A 35 11.49 1.26 -4.56
C TRP A 35 12.34 0.78 -3.38
N SER A 36 13.46 1.47 -3.16
CA SER A 36 14.19 1.36 -1.90
C SER A 36 13.37 1.87 -0.72
N ASP A 37 13.72 1.47 0.51
CA ASP A 37 13.04 1.92 1.74
C ASP A 37 12.98 3.46 1.85
N ASP A 38 14.02 4.15 1.39
CA ASP A 38 14.10 5.61 1.42
C ASP A 38 13.19 6.26 0.37
N GLU A 39 13.13 5.71 -0.84
CA GLU A 39 12.20 6.15 -1.87
C GLU A 39 10.75 5.89 -1.44
N MET A 40 10.46 4.69 -0.95
CA MET A 40 9.14 4.32 -0.45
C MET A 40 8.67 5.27 0.65
N THR A 41 9.54 5.54 1.62
CA THR A 41 9.24 6.53 2.68
C THR A 41 9.04 7.92 2.09
N ALA A 42 9.90 8.37 1.18
CA ALA A 42 9.78 9.70 0.58
C ALA A 42 8.44 9.90 -0.15
N GLN A 43 7.90 8.84 -0.76
CA GLN A 43 6.56 8.86 -1.36
C GLN A 43 5.44 8.83 -0.33
N LEU A 44 5.58 8.06 0.76
CA LEU A 44 4.53 7.77 1.74
C LEU A 44 4.50 8.70 2.96
N ASN A 45 5.52 9.54 3.17
CA ASN A 45 5.64 10.40 4.36
C ASN A 45 4.45 11.34 4.62
N SER A 46 3.69 11.67 3.56
CA SER A 46 2.53 12.56 3.56
C SER A 46 1.31 11.91 2.91
N ALA A 47 1.37 10.59 2.70
CA ALA A 47 0.26 9.82 2.16
C ALA A 47 -0.71 9.42 3.26
N VAL A 48 -2.00 9.41 2.94
CA VAL A 48 -3.05 8.94 3.86
C VAL A 48 -3.34 7.46 3.65
N ALA A 49 -3.10 6.93 2.46
CA ALA A 49 -3.22 5.50 2.19
C ALA A 49 -2.13 4.97 1.25
N MET A 50 -1.84 3.68 1.42
CA MET A 50 -0.92 2.89 0.62
C MET A 50 -1.68 1.72 0.00
N MET A 51 -1.50 1.48 -1.30
CA MET A 51 -1.81 0.20 -1.93
C MET A 51 -0.50 -0.58 -2.04
N ALA A 52 -0.41 -1.65 -1.27
CA ALA A 52 0.80 -2.44 -1.09
C ALA A 52 0.75 -3.76 -1.87
N PHE A 53 1.92 -4.28 -2.21
CA PHE A 53 2.15 -5.51 -2.97
C PHE A 53 3.14 -6.41 -2.25
N MET A 54 3.39 -7.60 -2.80
CA MET A 54 4.22 -8.64 -2.17
C MET A 54 5.61 -8.17 -1.72
N PRO A 55 6.34 -7.33 -2.47
CA PRO A 55 7.69 -6.90 -2.06
C PRO A 55 7.73 -5.90 -0.91
N ASP A 56 6.61 -5.26 -0.58
CA ASP A 56 6.58 -4.22 0.45
C ASP A 56 6.80 -4.81 1.84
N SER A 57 7.32 -4.02 2.77
CA SER A 57 7.44 -4.43 4.18
C SER A 57 7.13 -3.23 5.05
N VAL A 58 6.31 -3.44 6.08
CA VAL A 58 5.86 -2.38 6.97
C VAL A 58 6.12 -2.78 8.41
N ASP A 59 7.09 -2.12 9.03
CA ASP A 59 7.41 -2.24 10.44
C ASP A 59 7.11 -0.93 11.20
N ASP A 60 7.33 -0.93 12.52
CA ASP A 60 7.12 0.26 13.35
C ASP A 60 8.01 1.45 12.91
N ARG A 61 9.24 1.19 12.42
CA ARG A 61 10.18 2.23 11.99
C ARG A 61 9.68 2.94 10.73
N PHE A 62 9.13 2.18 9.79
CA PHE A 62 8.47 2.72 8.61
C PHE A 62 7.26 3.58 9.00
N LEU A 63 6.41 3.09 9.90
CA LEU A 63 5.21 3.81 10.36
C LEU A 63 5.53 5.10 11.13
N VAL A 64 6.67 5.18 11.83
CA VAL A 64 7.15 6.45 12.42
C VAL A 64 7.41 7.51 11.34
N ARG A 65 7.96 7.09 10.19
CA ARG A 65 8.32 8.00 9.09
C ARG A 65 7.13 8.37 8.21
N CYS A 66 6.00 7.68 8.35
CA CYS A 66 4.75 7.91 7.61
C CYS A 66 3.58 8.22 8.57
N PRO A 67 3.64 9.34 9.33
CA PRO A 67 2.71 9.62 10.43
C PRO A 67 1.26 9.89 9.97
N ASP A 68 1.05 10.25 8.71
CA ASP A 68 -0.27 10.55 8.14
C ASP A 68 -0.99 9.31 7.60
N LEU A 69 -0.30 8.18 7.53
CA LEU A 69 -0.84 6.94 6.97
C LEU A 69 -1.95 6.39 7.85
N LYS A 70 -3.11 6.10 7.26
CA LYS A 70 -4.31 5.59 7.96
C LYS A 70 -4.79 4.25 7.42
N LEU A 71 -4.41 3.90 6.19
CA LEU A 71 -4.83 2.68 5.52
C LEU A 71 -3.69 2.07 4.70
N ILE A 72 -3.49 0.77 4.87
CA ILE A 72 -2.67 -0.07 4.00
C ILE A 72 -3.60 -1.10 3.36
N SER A 73 -3.79 -1.01 2.05
CA SER A 73 -4.59 -1.94 1.26
C SER A 73 -3.67 -2.88 0.50
N CYS A 74 -3.48 -4.09 1.02
CA CYS A 74 -2.57 -5.08 0.47
C CYS A 74 -3.24 -5.86 -0.67
N ALA A 75 -2.69 -5.77 -1.88
CA ALA A 75 -3.10 -6.53 -3.06
C ALA A 75 -2.53 -7.97 -3.04
N LEU A 76 -2.73 -8.66 -1.91
CA LEU A 76 -2.17 -9.97 -1.60
C LEU A 76 -2.99 -10.69 -0.52
N LYS A 77 -2.71 -11.99 -0.32
CA LYS A 77 -3.36 -12.82 0.71
C LYS A 77 -2.52 -12.94 1.99
N GLY A 78 -1.24 -13.28 1.86
CA GLY A 78 -0.30 -13.38 2.98
C GLY A 78 0.32 -12.02 3.30
N TYR A 79 0.15 -11.57 4.54
CA TYR A 79 0.56 -10.24 5.02
C TYR A 79 1.63 -10.33 6.13
N ASP A 80 2.44 -11.39 6.15
CA ASP A 80 3.46 -11.64 7.18
C ASP A 80 4.57 -10.56 7.21
N ASN A 81 4.73 -9.84 6.11
CA ASN A 81 5.60 -8.68 5.92
C ASN A 81 5.04 -7.36 6.51
N PHE A 82 3.82 -7.38 7.08
CA PHE A 82 3.19 -6.22 7.72
C PHE A 82 3.05 -6.45 9.22
N ASP A 83 3.71 -5.64 10.05
CA ASP A 83 3.55 -5.65 11.51
C ASP A 83 2.17 -5.09 11.89
N LEU A 84 1.19 -6.00 12.00
CA LEU A 84 -0.19 -5.64 12.33
C LEU A 84 -0.34 -5.04 13.73
N GLU A 85 0.53 -5.41 14.67
CA GLU A 85 0.50 -4.82 16.01
C GLU A 85 0.98 -3.37 15.97
N ALA A 86 2.05 -3.08 15.23
CA ALA A 86 2.50 -1.71 15.01
C ALA A 86 1.46 -0.86 14.29
N CYS A 87 0.81 -1.43 13.25
CA CYS A 87 -0.30 -0.78 12.57
C CYS A 87 -1.44 -0.44 13.55
N SER A 88 -1.86 -1.42 14.35
CA SER A 88 -2.93 -1.26 15.35
C SER A 88 -2.60 -0.21 16.40
N ARG A 89 -1.39 -0.22 16.98
CA ARG A 89 -0.93 0.77 17.96
C ARG A 89 -0.97 2.21 17.43
N ARG A 90 -0.85 2.38 16.11
CA ARG A 90 -0.83 3.68 15.43
C ARG A 90 -2.16 4.06 14.79
N GLY A 91 -3.18 3.20 14.91
CA GLY A 91 -4.50 3.43 14.31
C GLY A 91 -4.51 3.29 12.78
N VAL A 92 -3.58 2.54 12.22
CA VAL A 92 -3.50 2.24 10.79
C VAL A 92 -4.31 0.98 10.49
N MET A 93 -5.32 1.11 9.64
CA MET A 93 -6.10 -0.02 9.16
C MET A 93 -5.31 -0.82 8.10
N VAL A 94 -5.43 -2.14 8.14
CA VAL A 94 -4.85 -3.03 7.13
C VAL A 94 -5.97 -3.86 6.50
N ALA A 95 -6.03 -3.86 5.17
CA ALA A 95 -6.95 -4.67 4.37
C ALA A 95 -6.15 -5.60 3.44
N PHE A 96 -6.69 -6.78 3.14
CA PHE A 96 -6.06 -7.78 2.29
C PHE A 96 -7.10 -8.50 1.42
N VAL A 97 -6.66 -9.30 0.45
CA VAL A 97 -7.53 -10.02 -0.48
C VAL A 97 -7.63 -11.50 -0.06
N PRO A 98 -8.74 -11.94 0.57
CA PRO A 98 -8.82 -13.29 1.16
C PRO A 98 -8.89 -14.41 0.12
N ASP A 99 -9.62 -14.20 -0.99
CA ASP A 99 -10.09 -15.30 -1.82
C ASP A 99 -9.58 -15.30 -3.26
N LEU A 100 -9.42 -14.13 -3.90
CA LEU A 100 -9.14 -14.02 -5.34
C LEU A 100 -7.83 -14.70 -5.79
N LEU A 101 -6.86 -14.85 -4.89
CA LEU A 101 -5.59 -15.49 -5.19
C LEU A 101 -5.63 -17.03 -5.02
N THR A 102 -6.67 -17.59 -4.41
CA THR A 102 -6.69 -19.01 -4.01
C THR A 102 -6.71 -19.97 -5.19
N ILE A 103 -7.60 -19.76 -6.16
CA ILE A 103 -7.74 -20.62 -7.35
C ILE A 103 -6.47 -20.56 -8.23
N PRO A 104 -6.00 -19.38 -8.70
CA PRO A 104 -4.84 -19.35 -9.58
C PRO A 104 -3.56 -19.86 -8.92
N THR A 105 -3.41 -19.74 -7.58
CA THR A 105 -2.28 -20.34 -6.87
C THR A 105 -2.38 -21.87 -6.79
N ALA A 106 -3.57 -22.44 -6.71
CA ALA A 106 -3.76 -23.90 -6.67
C ALA A 106 -3.54 -24.58 -8.03
N GLU A 107 -3.66 -23.83 -9.14
CA GLU A 107 -3.49 -24.33 -10.51
C GLU A 107 -2.04 -24.28 -11.03
N LEU A 108 -1.11 -23.64 -10.30
CA LEU A 108 0.30 -23.50 -10.66
C LEU A 108 1.08 -24.82 -10.53
#